data_AF-A0A3N4JJE6-F1
#
_entry.id   AF-A0A3N4JJE6-F1
#
_cell.length_a   1.000
_cell.length_b   1.000
_cell.length_c   1.000
_cell.angle_alpha   90.00
_cell.angle_beta   90.00
_cell.angle_gamma   90.00
#
_symmetry.space_group_name_H-M   'P 1'
#
loop_
_entity.id
_entity.type
_entity.pdbx_description
1 polymer ?
#
loop_
_entity_poly.entity_id
_entity_poly.type
_entity_poly.pdbx_seq_one_letter_code
_entity_poly.pdbx_strand_id
1 'polypeptide(L)'
;MLDDCPQGRFNLRRALVKLTSLPQHIESLFGFAHSPRLRPVLLYRMFIIGVPKRSRKVQLPSSSREWRLFLETACQQSYNWQEGDAVELSEKFNSRTYMCAVHSECKLIQYLETTHENQWDNVPPFSYIGVSKLSCSACRIWIESFNKLGGRQFYTRGSHGKWRWPWGMPRMGGPLDKIMAKKVLKEYIAHERASNRLRLHLESTGASSSGAQHGLSDDQREEAVARTSALLQEFGGDRLLLFSSKFPDVRGKR
;
A
#
# COMPACT_ATOMS: atom_id res chain seq x y z
N MET A 1 -22.98 33.71 -6.32
CA MET A 1 -22.93 32.33 -6.83
C MET A 1 -21.94 32.32 -7.98
N LEU A 2 -20.70 31.91 -7.74
CA LEU A 2 -19.65 31.82 -8.74
C LEU A 2 -18.91 30.50 -8.54
N ASP A 3 -18.78 29.80 -9.66
CA ASP A 3 -17.78 28.79 -10.00
C ASP A 3 -17.64 27.54 -9.12
N ASP A 4 -18.40 26.51 -9.51
CA ASP A 4 -18.02 25.11 -9.30
C ASP A 4 -17.69 24.50 -10.67
N CYS A 5 -16.61 24.97 -11.30
CA CYS A 5 -16.07 24.35 -12.51
C CYS A 5 -14.99 23.35 -12.08
N PRO A 6 -15.18 22.03 -12.26
CA PRO A 6 -14.15 21.07 -11.89
C PRO A 6 -12.96 21.23 -12.84
N GLN A 7 -11.88 21.80 -12.31
CA GLN A 7 -10.61 22.07 -12.98
C GLN A 7 -9.89 20.77 -13.40
N GLY A 8 -10.40 20.11 -14.43
CA GLY A 8 -9.75 18.98 -15.08
C GLY A 8 -10.02 19.02 -16.58
N ARG A 9 -8.98 19.21 -17.39
CA ARG A 9 -9.07 19.08 -18.85
C ARG A 9 -9.79 17.78 -19.23
N PHE A 10 -10.82 17.88 -20.06
CA PHE A 10 -11.56 16.71 -20.55
C PHE A 10 -10.58 15.74 -21.24
N ASN A 11 -10.42 14.55 -20.66
CA ASN A 11 -9.51 13.55 -21.19
C ASN A 11 -10.25 12.73 -22.27
N LEU A 12 -10.29 13.27 -23.49
CA LEU A 12 -10.98 12.68 -24.65
C LEU A 12 -10.58 11.22 -24.87
N ARG A 13 -9.28 10.90 -24.79
CA ARG A 13 -8.78 9.52 -24.92
C ARG A 13 -9.43 8.59 -23.91
N ARG A 14 -9.47 8.99 -22.63
CA ARG A 14 -10.10 8.19 -21.57
C ARG A 14 -11.60 8.03 -21.78
N ALA A 15 -12.28 9.08 -22.24
CA ALA A 15 -13.71 9.04 -22.53
C ALA A 15 -14.01 8.05 -23.67
N LEU A 16 -13.27 8.14 -24.78
CA LEU A 16 -13.40 7.22 -25.91
C LEU A 16 -13.12 5.77 -25.51
N VAL A 17 -12.02 5.51 -24.78
CA VAL A 17 -11.69 4.16 -24.29
C VAL A 17 -12.82 3.60 -23.41
N LYS A 18 -13.47 4.43 -22.58
CA LYS A 18 -14.61 3.98 -21.77
C LYS A 18 -15.81 3.65 -22.64
N LEU A 19 -16.18 4.52 -23.57
CA LEU A 19 -17.33 4.33 -24.47
C LEU A 19 -17.17 3.08 -25.34
N THR A 20 -15.95 2.79 -25.80
CA THR A 20 -15.67 1.61 -26.63
C THR A 20 -15.32 0.35 -25.83
N SER A 21 -15.16 0.44 -24.50
CA SER A 21 -14.66 -0.69 -23.70
C SER A 21 -15.60 -1.89 -23.71
N LEU A 22 -16.91 -1.67 -23.54
CA LEU A 22 -17.90 -2.74 -23.52
C LEU A 22 -17.96 -3.50 -24.86
N PRO A 23 -18.15 -2.84 -26.02
CA PRO A 23 -18.17 -3.56 -27.29
C PRO A 23 -16.84 -4.27 -27.56
N GLN A 24 -15.69 -3.66 -27.22
CA GLN A 24 -14.39 -4.32 -27.36
C GLN A 24 -14.26 -5.58 -26.50
N HIS A 25 -14.76 -5.57 -25.26
CA HIS A 25 -14.76 -6.77 -24.43
C HIS A 25 -15.69 -7.86 -24.98
N ILE A 26 -16.86 -7.48 -25.51
CA ILE A 26 -17.80 -8.42 -26.15
C ILE A 26 -17.16 -9.07 -27.38
N GLU A 27 -16.56 -8.27 -28.27
CA GLU A 27 -15.83 -8.78 -29.43
C GLU A 27 -14.65 -9.67 -29.03
N SER A 28 -13.95 -9.34 -27.94
CA SER A 28 -12.89 -10.20 -27.41
C SER A 28 -13.42 -11.56 -26.94
N LEU A 29 -14.60 -11.59 -26.31
CA LEU A 29 -15.24 -12.84 -25.89
C LEU A 29 -15.73 -13.66 -27.10
N PHE A 30 -16.32 -13.01 -28.11
CA PHE A 30 -16.66 -13.70 -29.35
C PHE A 30 -15.42 -14.24 -30.06
N GLY A 31 -14.36 -13.44 -30.17
CA GLY A 31 -13.08 -13.89 -30.72
C GLY A 31 -12.50 -15.07 -29.96
N PHE A 32 -12.59 -15.06 -28.63
CA PHE A 32 -12.18 -16.18 -27.79
C PHE A 32 -13.00 -17.46 -28.08
N ALA A 33 -14.33 -17.34 -28.16
CA ALA A 33 -15.23 -18.47 -28.37
C ALA A 33 -15.12 -19.08 -29.77
N HIS A 34 -14.87 -18.26 -30.79
CA HIS A 34 -14.72 -18.72 -32.18
C HIS A 34 -13.29 -19.15 -32.52
N SER A 35 -12.28 -18.74 -31.74
CA SER A 35 -10.89 -19.12 -31.98
C SER A 35 -10.71 -20.63 -31.83
N PRO A 36 -10.25 -21.35 -32.89
CA PRO A 36 -10.03 -22.80 -32.80
C PRO A 36 -9.02 -23.19 -31.70
N ARG A 37 -8.10 -22.28 -31.36
CA ARG A 37 -7.07 -22.51 -30.34
C ARG A 37 -7.55 -22.27 -28.91
N LEU A 38 -8.54 -21.41 -28.72
CA LEU A 38 -9.02 -21.00 -27.38
C LEU A 38 -10.38 -21.60 -27.04
N ARG A 39 -11.21 -21.89 -28.06
CA ARG A 39 -12.51 -22.55 -27.90
C ARG A 39 -12.47 -23.81 -27.03
N PRO A 40 -11.44 -24.69 -27.11
CA PRO A 40 -11.37 -25.86 -26.21
C PRO A 40 -11.40 -25.48 -24.72
N VAL A 41 -10.95 -24.27 -24.35
CA VAL A 41 -10.99 -23.80 -22.96
C VAL A 41 -12.42 -23.74 -22.41
N LEU A 42 -13.40 -23.43 -23.27
CA LEU A 42 -14.82 -23.36 -22.89
C LEU A 42 -15.43 -24.75 -22.63
N LEU A 43 -14.75 -25.82 -23.03
CA LEU A 43 -15.19 -27.20 -22.80
C LEU A 43 -14.65 -27.76 -21.49
N TYR A 44 -13.67 -27.10 -20.84
CA TYR A 44 -13.18 -27.55 -19.54
C TYR A 44 -14.22 -27.33 -18.45
N ARG A 45 -14.24 -28.26 -17.49
CA ARG A 45 -14.99 -28.08 -16.25
C ARG A 45 -14.33 -27.01 -15.41
N MET A 46 -15.03 -25.90 -15.21
CA MET A 46 -14.58 -24.78 -14.38
C MET A 46 -14.91 -25.03 -12.91
N PHE A 47 -13.96 -24.73 -12.03
CA PHE A 47 -14.17 -24.67 -10.59
C PHE A 47 -13.82 -23.28 -10.08
N ILE A 48 -14.62 -22.78 -9.14
CA ILE A 48 -14.38 -21.48 -8.50
C ILE A 48 -13.99 -21.74 -7.05
N ILE A 49 -12.80 -21.30 -6.69
CA ILE A 49 -12.31 -21.36 -5.32
C ILE A 49 -12.30 -19.95 -4.75
N GLY A 50 -13.04 -19.75 -3.66
CA GLY A 50 -13.03 -18.48 -2.93
C GLY A 50 -11.78 -18.38 -2.06
N VAL A 51 -10.91 -17.40 -2.34
CA VAL A 51 -9.74 -17.13 -1.49
C VAL A 51 -10.22 -16.50 -0.17
N PRO A 52 -9.89 -17.07 1.00
CA PRO A 52 -10.34 -16.55 2.28
C PRO A 52 -9.94 -15.08 2.51
N LYS A 53 -10.78 -14.34 3.23
CA LYS A 53 -10.44 -12.98 3.66
C LYS A 53 -9.22 -13.04 4.59
N ARG A 54 -8.21 -12.23 4.29
CA ARG A 54 -7.03 -12.04 5.13
C ARG A 54 -6.93 -10.56 5.54
N SER A 55 -6.69 -10.34 6.82
CA SER A 55 -6.51 -9.02 7.42
C SER A 55 -5.39 -9.11 8.44
N ARG A 56 -4.73 -7.97 8.70
CA ARG A 56 -3.69 -7.86 9.71
C ARG A 56 -4.16 -7.00 10.85
N LYS A 57 -3.96 -7.52 12.06
CA LYS A 57 -4.08 -6.73 13.27
C LYS A 57 -2.80 -5.89 13.39
N VAL A 58 -2.94 -4.58 13.35
CA VAL A 58 -1.83 -3.63 13.49
C VAL A 58 -2.04 -2.83 14.76
N GLN A 59 -1.00 -2.75 15.59
CA GLN A 59 -1.01 -1.90 16.77
C GLN A 59 -0.36 -0.55 16.46
N LEU A 60 -1.11 0.52 16.67
CA LEU A 60 -0.64 1.88 16.42
C LEU A 60 -0.06 2.50 17.69
N PRO A 61 0.77 3.55 17.56
CA PRO A 61 1.23 4.32 18.71
C PRO A 61 0.05 4.85 19.54
N SER A 62 0.17 4.78 20.86
CA SER A 62 -0.92 5.08 21.78
C SER A 62 -0.89 6.48 22.37
N SER A 63 0.23 7.19 22.17
CA SER A 63 0.48 8.52 22.72
C SER A 63 1.22 9.40 21.72
N SER A 64 1.04 10.72 21.82
CA SER A 64 1.79 11.70 21.01
C SER A 64 3.31 11.45 21.07
N ARG A 65 3.85 11.10 22.24
CA ARG A 65 5.27 10.76 22.38
C ARG A 65 5.68 9.55 21.52
N GLU A 66 4.91 8.47 21.55
CA GLU A 66 5.19 7.30 20.70
C GLU A 66 5.04 7.62 19.21
N TRP A 67 4.06 8.46 18.85
CA TRP A 67 3.85 8.93 17.50
C TRP A 67 5.02 9.75 16.97
N ARG A 68 5.57 10.65 17.81
CA ARG A 68 6.77 11.42 17.50
C ARG A 68 7.97 10.52 17.27
N LEU A 69 8.22 9.56 18.15
CA LEU A 69 9.31 8.59 17.99
C LEU A 69 9.16 7.77 16.70
N PHE A 70 7.93 7.36 16.38
CA PHE A 70 7.64 6.66 15.13
C PHE A 70 7.94 7.53 13.91
N LEU A 71 7.53 8.80 13.93
CA LEU A 71 7.79 9.78 12.87
C LEU A 71 9.30 10.02 12.66
N GLU A 72 10.04 10.22 13.74
CA GLU A 72 11.50 10.40 13.73
C GLU A 72 12.20 9.18 13.13
N THR A 73 11.79 7.98 13.56
CA THR A 73 12.33 6.71 13.05
C THR A 73 12.01 6.51 11.57
N ALA A 74 10.77 6.79 11.15
CA ALA A 74 10.33 6.64 9.77
C ALA A 74 11.09 7.61 8.85
N CYS A 75 11.26 8.86 9.29
CA CYS A 75 11.98 9.89 8.55
C CYS A 75 13.51 9.73 8.63
N GLN A 76 14.01 8.94 9.58
CA GLN A 76 15.43 8.83 9.94
C GLN A 76 16.06 10.17 10.37
N GLN A 77 15.22 11.12 10.82
CA GLN A 77 15.62 12.46 11.21
C GLN A 77 14.52 13.07 12.09
N SER A 78 14.93 13.93 13.04
CA SER A 78 14.00 14.74 13.82
C SER A 78 13.72 16.07 13.14
N TYR A 79 12.44 16.46 13.10
CA TYR A 79 11.96 17.71 12.52
C TYR A 79 10.91 18.35 13.43
N ASN A 80 10.90 19.68 13.47
CA ASN A 80 9.98 20.46 14.32
C ASN A 80 8.49 20.18 14.03
N TRP A 81 8.12 19.83 12.79
CA TRP A 81 6.72 19.55 12.43
C TRP A 81 6.20 18.23 13.00
N GLN A 82 7.09 17.29 13.37
CA GLN A 82 6.69 15.96 13.84
C GLN A 82 5.95 16.03 15.17
N GLU A 83 6.21 17.03 16.01
CA GLU A 83 5.52 17.22 17.28
C GLU A 83 4.05 17.58 17.07
N GLY A 84 3.75 18.50 16.14
CA GLY A 84 2.38 18.85 15.79
C GLY A 84 1.62 17.68 15.15
N ASP A 85 2.25 17.00 14.17
CA ASP A 85 1.64 15.84 13.51
C ASP A 85 1.43 14.67 14.48
N ALA A 86 2.32 14.47 15.46
CA ALA A 86 2.18 13.42 16.46
C ALA A 86 0.97 13.64 17.37
N VAL A 87 0.67 14.88 17.75
CA VAL A 87 -0.55 15.23 18.49
C VAL A 87 -1.77 14.92 17.64
N GLU A 88 -1.83 15.43 16.39
CA GLU A 88 -2.96 15.19 15.48
C GLU A 88 -3.21 13.69 15.27
N LEU A 89 -2.15 12.90 15.05
CA LEU A 89 -2.24 11.45 14.86
C LEU A 89 -2.71 10.74 16.12
N SER A 90 -2.27 11.17 17.30
CA SER A 90 -2.72 10.58 18.56
C SER A 90 -4.21 10.81 18.83
N GLU A 91 -4.73 12.00 18.50
CA GLU A 91 -6.14 12.33 18.63
C GLU A 91 -6.99 11.56 17.59
N LYS A 92 -6.49 11.50 16.35
CA LYS A 92 -7.19 10.85 15.24
C LYS A 92 -7.25 9.33 15.40
N PHE A 93 -6.19 8.71 15.88
CA PHE A 93 -6.06 7.27 16.05
C PHE A 93 -6.19 6.88 17.52
N ASN A 94 -7.38 7.14 18.08
CA ASN A 94 -7.72 6.85 19.47
C ASN A 94 -7.78 5.36 19.82
N SER A 95 -7.84 4.47 18.82
CA SER A 95 -7.88 3.03 19.01
C SER A 95 -6.46 2.46 18.96
N ARG A 96 -6.11 1.59 19.91
CA ARG A 96 -4.75 0.98 19.93
C ARG A 96 -4.52 -0.04 18.82
N THR A 97 -5.59 -0.57 18.23
CA THR A 97 -5.55 -1.70 17.31
C THR A 97 -6.48 -1.48 16.12
N TYR A 98 -5.96 -1.71 14.92
CA TYR A 98 -6.73 -1.65 13.68
C TYR A 98 -6.63 -2.94 12.88
N MET A 99 -7.70 -3.28 12.19
CA MET A 99 -7.75 -4.40 11.25
C MET A 99 -7.51 -3.89 9.83
N CYS A 100 -6.31 -4.11 9.31
CA CYS A 100 -5.88 -3.68 7.99
C CYS A 100 -6.09 -4.80 6.98
N ALA A 101 -6.99 -4.60 6.02
CA ALA A 101 -7.32 -5.62 5.03
C ALA A 101 -6.16 -5.82 4.04
N VAL A 102 -5.83 -7.07 3.74
CA VAL A 102 -4.95 -7.39 2.61
C VAL A 102 -5.80 -7.32 1.34
N HIS A 103 -5.35 -6.55 0.35
CA HIS A 103 -6.06 -6.41 -0.93
C HIS A 103 -6.06 -7.72 -1.73
N SER A 104 -7.06 -7.87 -2.62
CA SER A 104 -7.32 -9.10 -3.39
C SER A 104 -6.12 -9.61 -4.18
N GLU A 105 -5.40 -8.73 -4.86
CA GLU A 105 -4.26 -9.11 -5.70
C GLU A 105 -3.15 -9.77 -4.88
N CYS A 106 -2.81 -9.21 -3.73
CA CYS A 106 -1.75 -9.75 -2.90
C CYS A 106 -2.21 -10.99 -2.12
N LYS A 107 -3.49 -11.05 -1.71
CA LYS A 107 -4.08 -12.25 -1.10
C LYS A 107 -4.02 -13.44 -2.06
N LEU A 108 -4.32 -13.21 -3.34
CA LEU A 108 -4.27 -14.26 -4.34
C LEU A 108 -2.84 -14.76 -4.52
N ILE A 109 -1.85 -13.87 -4.58
CA ILE A 109 -0.44 -14.27 -4.66
C ILE A 109 -0.05 -15.11 -3.44
N GLN A 110 -0.35 -14.65 -2.22
CA GLN A 110 -0.07 -15.47 -1.03
C GLN A 110 -0.75 -16.84 -1.08
N TYR A 111 -2.00 -16.89 -1.56
CA TYR A 111 -2.74 -18.14 -1.70
C TYR A 111 -2.06 -19.07 -2.71
N LEU A 112 -1.68 -18.57 -3.88
CA LEU A 112 -1.02 -19.34 -4.95
C LEU A 112 0.39 -19.83 -4.60
N GLU A 113 1.04 -19.16 -3.64
CA GLU A 113 2.37 -19.54 -3.13
C GLU A 113 2.31 -20.41 -1.86
N THR A 114 1.11 -20.67 -1.33
CA THR A 114 0.92 -21.62 -0.22
C THR A 114 0.55 -22.99 -0.78
N THR A 115 1.15 -24.07 -0.27
CA THR A 115 0.70 -25.45 -0.55
C THR A 115 -0.60 -25.72 0.19
N HIS A 116 -1.60 -26.28 -0.49
CA HIS A 116 -2.92 -26.58 0.08
C HIS A 116 -3.22 -28.08 0.14
N GLU A 117 -2.19 -28.91 -0.05
CA GLU A 117 -2.26 -30.38 -0.06
C GLU A 117 -3.34 -30.91 -1.03
N ASN A 118 -3.44 -30.26 -2.19
CA ASN A 118 -4.43 -30.63 -3.20
C ASN A 118 -3.81 -30.81 -4.58
N GLN A 119 -4.57 -31.42 -5.48
CA GLN A 119 -4.13 -31.76 -6.84
C GLN A 119 -3.66 -30.56 -7.68
N TRP A 120 -4.02 -29.33 -7.30
CA TRP A 120 -3.67 -28.10 -8.02
C TRP A 120 -2.34 -27.50 -7.60
N ASP A 121 -1.73 -27.95 -6.49
CA ASP A 121 -0.46 -27.40 -6.01
C ASP A 121 0.69 -27.59 -7.01
N ASN A 122 0.61 -28.64 -7.83
CA ASN A 122 1.59 -28.95 -8.89
C ASN A 122 1.31 -28.22 -10.21
N VAL A 123 0.16 -27.55 -10.34
CA VAL A 123 -0.22 -26.83 -11.56
C VAL A 123 0.28 -25.39 -11.43
N PRO A 124 1.17 -24.91 -12.32
CA PRO A 124 1.63 -23.54 -12.25
C PRO A 124 0.47 -22.57 -12.54
N PRO A 125 0.19 -21.61 -11.66
CA PRO A 125 -0.80 -20.58 -11.91
C PRO A 125 -0.31 -19.62 -12.99
N PHE A 126 -1.25 -19.01 -13.69
CA PHE A 126 -0.94 -17.93 -14.61
C PHE A 126 -0.32 -16.74 -13.86
N SER A 127 0.75 -16.19 -14.43
CA SER A 127 1.41 -15.00 -13.89
C SER A 127 0.52 -13.76 -13.93
N TYR A 128 -0.43 -13.67 -14.88
CA TYR A 128 -1.31 -12.52 -14.98
C TYR A 128 -2.55 -12.67 -14.10
N ILE A 129 -2.74 -11.73 -13.17
CA ILE A 129 -3.87 -11.65 -12.25
C ILE A 129 -4.87 -10.61 -12.76
N GLY A 130 -6.05 -11.08 -13.14
CA GLY A 130 -7.19 -10.24 -13.46
C GLY A 130 -7.76 -9.57 -12.19
N VAL A 131 -7.84 -8.24 -12.20
CA VAL A 131 -8.41 -7.44 -11.11
C VAL A 131 -9.51 -6.52 -11.63
N SER A 132 -10.58 -6.35 -10.85
CA SER A 132 -11.71 -5.46 -11.20
C SER A 132 -11.33 -3.97 -11.15
N LYS A 133 -10.33 -3.62 -10.34
CA LYS A 133 -9.76 -2.27 -10.23
C LYS A 133 -8.24 -2.37 -10.31
N LEU A 134 -7.59 -1.35 -10.88
CA LEU A 134 -6.13 -1.24 -10.86
C LEU A 134 -5.61 -1.29 -9.42
N SER A 135 -4.42 -1.85 -9.23
CA SER A 135 -3.80 -2.00 -7.92
C SER A 135 -3.51 -0.65 -7.26
N CYS A 136 -3.55 -0.60 -5.94
CA CYS A 136 -3.06 0.58 -5.21
C CYS A 136 -1.51 0.64 -5.25
N SER A 137 -0.93 1.78 -4.85
CA SER A 137 0.53 1.95 -4.85
C SER A 137 1.24 0.90 -3.97
N ALA A 138 0.72 0.66 -2.76
CA ALA A 138 1.30 -0.31 -1.84
C ALA A 138 1.28 -1.74 -2.42
N CYS A 139 0.16 -2.15 -3.04
CA CYS A 139 0.06 -3.44 -3.73
C CYS A 139 1.04 -3.55 -4.90
N ARG A 140 1.14 -2.51 -5.74
CA ARG A 140 2.10 -2.50 -6.85
C ARG A 140 3.53 -2.68 -6.35
N ILE A 141 3.94 -1.89 -5.36
CA ILE A 141 5.29 -1.96 -4.78
C ILE A 141 5.55 -3.33 -4.17
N TRP A 142 4.56 -3.89 -3.46
CA TRP A 142 4.68 -5.22 -2.89
C TRP A 142 4.86 -6.29 -3.97
N ILE A 143 4.03 -6.30 -5.02
CA ILE A 143 4.13 -7.26 -6.13
C ILE A 143 5.47 -7.13 -6.87
N GLU A 144 5.89 -5.91 -7.19
CA GLU A 144 7.19 -5.65 -7.82
C GLU A 144 8.36 -6.10 -6.94
N SER A 145 8.21 -6.00 -5.62
CA SER A 145 9.24 -6.46 -4.67
C SER A 145 9.26 -7.98 -4.58
N PHE A 146 8.09 -8.60 -4.52
CA PHE A 146 7.93 -10.05 -4.55
C PHE A 146 8.59 -10.64 -5.81
N ASN A 147 8.28 -10.10 -7.00
CA ASN A 147 8.87 -10.57 -8.27
C ASN A 147 10.40 -10.43 -8.33
N LYS A 148 10.99 -9.53 -7.55
CA LYS A 148 12.45 -9.33 -7.46
C LYS A 148 13.15 -10.34 -6.56
N LEU A 149 12.42 -11.08 -5.71
CA LEU A 149 13.00 -12.10 -4.83
C LEU A 149 13.43 -13.37 -5.56
N GLY A 150 13.10 -13.49 -6.85
CA GLY A 150 13.30 -14.72 -7.62
C GLY A 150 12.13 -15.69 -7.45
N GLY A 151 12.04 -16.67 -8.33
CA GLY A 151 10.92 -17.61 -8.39
C GLY A 151 9.78 -17.12 -9.28
N ARG A 152 8.54 -17.47 -8.91
CA ARG A 152 7.36 -17.18 -9.72
C ARG A 152 7.03 -15.70 -9.69
N GLN A 153 6.64 -15.16 -10.85
CA GLN A 153 6.31 -13.75 -11.00
C GLN A 153 4.83 -13.56 -11.28
N PHE A 154 4.28 -12.48 -10.75
CA PHE A 154 2.89 -12.09 -10.94
C PHE A 154 2.74 -10.66 -11.45
N TYR A 155 1.75 -10.43 -12.29
CA TYR A 155 1.48 -9.15 -12.95
C TYR A 155 0.00 -8.81 -12.87
N THR A 156 -0.31 -7.54 -12.68
CA THR A 156 -1.67 -7.01 -12.83
C THR A 156 -1.69 -6.01 -13.99
N ARG A 157 -2.89 -5.56 -14.39
CA ARG A 157 -3.06 -4.52 -15.43
C ARG A 157 -2.29 -3.22 -15.16
N GLY A 158 -1.91 -2.98 -13.90
CA GLY A 158 -1.18 -1.79 -13.48
C GLY A 158 -1.75 -1.19 -12.20
N SER A 159 -1.31 0.03 -11.88
CA SER A 159 -1.70 0.75 -10.67
C SER A 159 -2.40 2.07 -10.96
N HIS A 160 -3.35 2.45 -10.11
CA HIS A 160 -3.94 3.79 -10.13
C HIS A 160 -3.13 4.82 -9.33
N GLY A 161 -1.97 4.44 -8.78
CA GLY A 161 -1.05 5.36 -8.09
C GLY A 161 -1.54 5.96 -6.77
N LYS A 162 -2.68 5.47 -6.23
CA LYS A 162 -3.22 5.97 -4.95
C LYS A 162 -2.83 5.02 -3.82
N TRP A 163 -2.50 5.61 -2.69
CA TRP A 163 -2.34 4.91 -1.41
C TRP A 163 -3.70 4.74 -0.75
N ARG A 164 -3.97 3.59 -0.14
CA ARG A 164 -5.25 3.31 0.54
C ARG A 164 -4.99 2.88 1.97
N TRP A 165 -5.57 3.60 2.92
CA TRP A 165 -5.64 3.18 4.31
C TRP A 165 -7.04 2.61 4.61
N PRO A 166 -7.18 1.55 5.43
CA PRO A 166 -6.11 0.72 5.99
C PRO A 166 -5.66 -0.37 5.01
N TRP A 167 -4.33 -0.53 4.83
CA TRP A 167 -3.73 -1.58 4.01
C TRP A 167 -2.90 -2.52 4.87
N GLY A 168 -3.20 -3.81 4.82
CA GLY A 168 -2.43 -4.84 5.51
C GLY A 168 -1.35 -5.42 4.60
N MET A 169 -0.09 -5.33 5.01
CA MET A 169 1.02 -5.91 4.24
C MET A 169 0.93 -7.44 4.21
N PRO A 170 0.92 -8.09 3.05
CA PRO A 170 0.95 -9.56 2.97
C PRO A 170 2.16 -10.14 3.72
N ARG A 171 1.97 -11.28 4.39
CA ARG A 171 3.05 -12.04 5.05
C ARG A 171 3.61 -13.12 4.11
N MET A 172 4.92 -13.13 3.96
CA MET A 172 5.67 -14.20 3.30
C MET A 172 6.51 -14.99 4.32
N GLY A 173 6.57 -14.53 5.57
CA GLY A 173 7.36 -15.16 6.63
C GLY A 173 8.84 -14.75 6.56
N GLY A 174 9.49 -14.78 7.72
CA GLY A 174 10.93 -14.54 7.83
C GLY A 174 11.40 -13.09 7.57
N PRO A 175 12.68 -12.89 7.23
CA PRO A 175 13.29 -11.57 7.03
C PRO A 175 12.67 -10.76 5.87
N LEU A 176 12.01 -11.43 4.93
CA LEU A 176 11.42 -10.83 3.74
C LEU A 176 10.33 -9.81 4.07
N ASP A 177 9.52 -10.10 5.08
CA ASP A 177 8.46 -9.19 5.52
C ASP A 177 9.06 -7.84 5.93
N LYS A 178 10.19 -7.84 6.65
CA LYS A 178 10.90 -6.61 7.08
C LYS A 178 11.48 -5.84 5.90
N ILE A 179 12.01 -6.54 4.89
CA ILE A 179 12.57 -5.92 3.68
C ILE A 179 11.46 -5.26 2.86
N MET A 180 10.35 -5.97 2.63
CA MET A 180 9.20 -5.43 1.90
C MET A 180 8.59 -4.24 2.62
N ALA A 181 8.42 -4.35 3.93
CA ALA A 181 8.03 -3.29 4.83
C ALA A 181 8.86 -2.02 4.58
N LYS A 182 10.19 -2.12 4.75
CA LYS A 182 11.10 -0.98 4.58
C LYS A 182 10.99 -0.34 3.20
N LYS A 183 10.82 -1.15 2.15
CA LYS A 183 10.67 -0.65 0.78
C LYS A 183 9.35 0.10 0.56
N VAL A 184 8.23 -0.45 1.04
CA VAL A 184 6.93 0.23 0.97
C VAL A 184 6.98 1.56 1.73
N LEU A 185 7.59 1.59 2.92
CA LEU A 185 7.77 2.83 3.69
C LEU A 185 8.61 3.86 2.94
N LYS A 186 9.75 3.44 2.35
CA LYS A 186 10.63 4.33 1.59
C LYS A 186 9.90 4.99 0.42
N GLU A 187 9.18 4.19 -0.38
CA GLU A 187 8.39 4.69 -1.51
C GLU A 187 7.25 5.59 -1.08
N TYR A 188 6.63 5.28 0.06
CA TYR A 188 5.59 6.12 0.65
C TYR A 188 6.13 7.50 1.05
N ILE A 189 7.27 7.54 1.76
CA ILE A 189 7.91 8.80 2.15
C ILE A 189 8.32 9.61 0.90
N ALA A 190 8.87 8.95 -0.12
CA ALA A 190 9.21 9.60 -1.38
C ALA A 190 7.96 10.21 -2.06
N HIS A 191 6.84 9.50 -2.06
CA HIS A 191 5.56 10.01 -2.57
C HIS A 191 5.06 11.23 -1.78
N GLU A 192 5.12 11.20 -0.45
CA GLU A 192 4.68 12.35 0.38
C GLU A 192 5.58 13.57 0.21
N ARG A 193 6.90 13.37 0.06
CA ARG A 193 7.85 14.44 -0.28
C ARG A 193 7.54 15.04 -1.65
N ALA A 194 7.37 14.21 -2.66
CA ALA A 194 7.03 14.67 -4.03
C ALA A 194 5.66 15.37 -4.09
N SER A 195 4.75 15.03 -3.19
CA SER A 195 3.42 15.64 -3.08
C SER A 195 3.42 16.92 -2.23
N ASN A 196 4.57 17.38 -1.73
CA ASN A 196 4.71 18.47 -0.75
C ASN A 196 3.84 18.31 0.50
N ARG A 197 3.46 17.06 0.82
CA ARG A 197 2.65 16.72 1.99
C ARG A 197 3.52 16.44 3.21
N LEU A 198 4.67 15.82 2.98
CA LEU A 198 5.75 15.84 3.96
C LEU A 198 6.41 17.22 3.87
N ARG A 199 6.28 18.04 4.91
CA ARG A 199 6.90 19.38 4.95
C ARG A 199 8.42 19.22 4.89
N LEU A 200 9.01 19.43 3.72
CA LEU A 200 10.44 19.64 3.57
C LEU A 200 10.72 21.06 4.04
N HIS A 201 11.24 21.19 5.26
CA HIS A 201 11.71 22.48 5.74
C HIS A 201 13.09 22.75 5.12
N LEU A 202 13.09 23.09 3.83
CA LEU A 202 14.28 23.63 3.16
C LEU A 202 14.15 25.13 2.85
N GLU A 203 13.01 25.77 3.11
CA GLU A 203 12.87 27.21 2.92
C GLU A 203 12.04 27.84 4.04
N SER A 204 12.69 28.20 5.16
CA SER A 204 12.33 29.41 5.89
C SER A 204 13.56 30.29 5.92
N THR A 205 13.78 31.03 4.84
CA THR A 205 14.69 32.17 4.84
C THR A 205 13.94 33.30 5.54
N GLY A 206 14.00 33.33 6.86
CA GLY A 206 13.28 34.32 7.65
C GLY A 206 13.63 34.23 9.13
N ALA A 207 14.60 35.05 9.52
CA ALA A 207 15.10 35.33 10.87
C ALA A 207 15.93 34.22 11.55
N SER A 208 17.24 34.44 11.50
CA SER A 208 18.26 33.78 12.30
C SER A 208 17.98 33.94 13.80
N SER A 209 17.91 32.82 14.52
CA SER A 209 18.48 32.68 15.86
C SER A 209 18.64 31.19 16.17
N SER A 210 19.88 30.71 16.07
CA SER A 210 20.44 29.63 16.89
C SER A 210 19.51 28.44 17.23
N GLY A 211 19.46 27.43 16.35
CA GLY A 211 18.90 26.12 16.69
C GLY A 211 19.69 25.01 16.01
N ALA A 212 20.53 24.32 16.78
CA ALA A 212 21.37 23.23 16.31
C ALA A 212 20.52 22.13 15.65
N GLN A 213 20.77 21.86 14.37
CA GLN A 213 20.30 20.65 13.71
C GLN A 213 21.13 19.49 14.25
N HIS A 214 20.62 18.80 15.29
CA HIS A 214 21.23 17.59 15.77
C HIS A 214 20.70 16.39 14.97
N GLY A 215 21.55 15.83 14.11
CA GLY A 215 21.39 14.44 13.72
C GLY A 215 21.42 13.58 14.98
N LEU A 216 20.61 12.52 15.02
CA LEU A 216 20.69 11.54 16.09
C LEU A 216 22.13 10.99 16.13
N SER A 217 22.77 11.00 17.31
CA SER A 217 24.06 10.34 17.46
C SER A 217 23.89 8.83 17.22
N ASP A 218 24.96 8.14 16.83
CA ASP A 218 24.88 6.70 16.58
C ASP A 218 24.42 5.93 17.83
N ASP A 219 24.78 6.40 19.03
CA ASP A 219 24.31 5.82 20.30
C ASP A 219 22.81 6.05 20.54
N GLN A 220 22.29 7.24 20.25
CA GLN A 220 20.85 7.54 20.35
C GLN A 220 20.04 6.77 19.31
N ARG A 221 20.63 6.55 18.14
CA ARG A 221 20.05 5.79 17.05
C ARG A 221 20.04 4.30 17.37
N GLU A 222 21.11 3.75 17.95
CA GLU A 222 21.15 2.37 18.45
C GLU A 222 20.21 2.17 19.64
N GLU A 223 20.13 3.11 20.58
CA GLU A 223 19.19 3.03 21.71
C GLU A 223 17.73 3.14 21.25
N ALA A 224 17.43 4.01 20.28
CA ALA A 224 16.11 4.09 19.66
C ALA A 224 15.79 2.80 18.89
N VAL A 225 16.74 2.26 18.11
CA VAL A 225 16.58 0.98 17.40
C VAL A 225 16.40 -0.19 18.38
N ALA A 226 17.11 -0.19 19.50
CA ALA A 226 17.02 -1.21 20.55
C ALA A 226 15.70 -1.12 21.31
N ARG A 227 15.25 0.08 21.71
CA ARG A 227 13.92 0.29 22.33
C ARG A 227 12.79 -0.01 21.37
N THR A 228 12.94 0.34 20.10
CA THR A 228 11.96 0.01 19.07
C THR A 228 11.97 -1.49 18.78
N SER A 229 13.12 -2.17 18.86
CA SER A 229 13.27 -3.62 18.73
C SER A 229 12.68 -4.38 19.93
N ALA A 230 12.84 -3.85 21.16
CA ALA A 230 12.20 -4.37 22.36
C ALA A 230 10.67 -4.20 22.28
N LEU A 231 10.19 -3.03 21.84
CA LEU A 231 8.77 -2.82 21.54
C LEU A 231 8.27 -3.71 20.38
N LEU A 232 9.09 -4.01 19.38
CA LEU A 232 8.78 -4.95 18.28
C LEU A 232 8.62 -6.40 18.76
N GLN A 233 9.34 -6.77 19.82
CA GLN A 233 9.34 -8.10 20.43
C GLN A 233 8.18 -8.26 21.43
N GLU A 234 7.82 -7.20 22.14
CA GLU A 234 6.68 -7.16 23.08
C GLU A 234 5.33 -6.97 22.38
N PHE A 235 5.26 -6.23 21.26
CA PHE A 235 4.00 -5.84 20.60
C PHE A 235 3.71 -6.53 19.25
N GLY A 236 4.39 -7.64 18.95
CA GLY A 236 4.01 -8.52 17.83
C GLY A 236 4.19 -7.86 16.46
N GLY A 237 5.44 -7.54 16.11
CA GLY A 237 5.98 -7.53 14.74
C GLY A 237 5.01 -7.17 13.59
N ASP A 238 4.50 -5.94 13.56
CA ASP A 238 4.19 -5.22 12.32
C ASP A 238 3.78 -3.78 12.63
N ARG A 239 4.69 -2.82 12.41
CA ARG A 239 4.36 -1.40 12.44
C ARG A 239 4.80 -0.75 11.15
N LEU A 240 3.97 -0.87 10.13
CA LEU A 240 4.01 0.02 8.99
C LEU A 240 2.61 0.28 8.46
N LEU A 241 2.20 1.53 8.61
CA LEU A 241 1.64 2.43 7.59
C LEU A 241 0.72 3.37 8.32
N LEU A 242 1.17 4.60 8.53
CA LEU A 242 0.41 5.51 9.36
C LEU A 242 0.62 6.95 8.94
N PHE A 243 0.43 7.18 7.65
CA PHE A 243 0.31 8.53 7.13
C PHE A 243 -0.73 8.50 6.02
N SER A 244 -1.86 9.12 6.32
CA SER A 244 -2.74 9.80 5.37
C SER A 244 -3.81 10.52 6.20
N SER A 245 -3.54 11.76 6.61
CA SER A 245 -4.55 12.65 7.18
C SER A 245 -4.57 14.01 6.50
N LYS A 246 -4.88 14.04 5.19
CA LYS A 246 -5.57 15.19 4.57
C LYS A 246 -6.67 14.70 3.60
N PHE A 247 -7.92 14.97 4.01
CA PHE A 247 -9.31 14.57 3.60
C PHE A 247 -9.78 15.07 2.19
N PRO A 248 -11.07 15.05 1.68
CA PRO A 248 -12.46 14.90 2.25
C PRO A 248 -13.37 13.91 1.46
N ASP A 249 -14.71 13.74 1.60
CA ASP A 249 -15.84 14.43 2.25
C ASP A 249 -16.92 13.37 2.58
N VAL A 250 -17.58 13.49 3.75
CA VAL A 250 -18.81 12.76 4.07
C VAL A 250 -19.93 13.47 3.33
N ARG A 251 -20.30 13.00 2.14
CA ARG A 251 -21.61 13.27 1.56
C ARG A 251 -22.20 12.03 0.92
N GLY A 252 -23.34 11.61 1.47
CA GLY A 252 -24.26 10.67 0.85
C GLY A 252 -24.68 9.50 1.72
N LYS A 253 -25.49 9.77 2.75
CA LYS A 253 -26.45 8.78 3.27
C LYS A 253 -27.32 8.28 2.10
N ARG A 254 -27.44 6.97 1.94
CA ARG A 254 -28.69 6.20 1.98
C ARG A 254 -28.34 4.72 2.11
#